data_AF-C7FD74-F1
#
_entry.id   AF-C7FD74-F1
#
_cell.length_a   1.000
_cell.length_b   1.000
_cell.length_c   1.000
_cell.angle_alpha   90.00
_cell.angle_beta   90.00
_cell.angle_gamma   90.00
#
_symmetry.space_group_name_H-M   'P 1'
#
loop_
_entity.id
_entity.type
_entity.pdbx_description
1 polymer ?
#
loop_
_entity_poly.entity_id
_entity_poly.type
_entity_poly.pdbx_seq_one_letter_code
_entity_poly.pdbx_strand_id
1 'polypeptide(L)'
;AIIERLVEMLNWRNKNQEDVRMSAAEILSRLASKKQNSLRVAGIPGAIESISSLLENTRDSGEATDEIGENSINQLNLLTLNNLGLLILKRLARDHDNCGKIGKTKGLLSKIIDFTYAEKRLLEHSNVAVAEPYKILAVKRSLKLLKKLVSTTGATGKNLRMIVSGIVFTVSNIRET
;
A
#
# COMPACT_ATOMS: atom_id res chain seq x y z
N ALA A 1 8.23 -17.68 13.77
CA ALA A 1 9.70 -17.88 13.68
C ALA A 1 10.40 -16.96 12.66
N ILE A 2 10.26 -17.12 11.33
CA ILE A 2 10.93 -16.18 10.36
C ILE A 2 9.97 -15.12 9.81
N ILE A 3 8.75 -15.51 9.40
CA ILE A 3 7.77 -14.59 8.82
C ILE A 3 7.31 -13.53 9.84
N GLU A 4 7.09 -13.93 11.09
CA GLU A 4 6.79 -13.00 12.20
C GLU A 4 7.89 -11.96 12.38
N ARG A 5 9.15 -12.39 12.35
CA ARG A 5 10.29 -11.48 12.46
C ARG A 5 10.35 -10.48 11.31
N LEU A 6 10.07 -10.92 10.08
CA LEU A 6 9.97 -10.02 8.92
C LEU A 6 8.82 -9.02 9.09
N VAL A 7 7.68 -9.45 9.65
CA VAL A 7 6.53 -8.58 9.95
C VAL A 7 6.90 -7.53 11.01
N GLU A 8 7.60 -7.93 12.07
CA GLU A 8 8.12 -7.01 13.09
C GLU A 8 9.07 -5.97 12.49
N MET A 9 9.98 -6.40 11.61
CA MET A 9 10.94 -5.53 10.92
C MET A 9 10.27 -4.46 10.06
N LEU A 10 9.02 -4.65 9.61
CA LEU A 10 8.29 -3.62 8.86
C LEU A 10 7.99 -2.36 9.71
N ASN A 11 7.94 -2.52 11.03
CA ASN A 11 7.66 -1.43 11.97
C ASN A 11 8.94 -0.73 12.45
N TRP A 12 10.12 -1.13 11.99
CA TRP A 12 11.38 -0.50 12.38
C TRP A 12 11.52 0.86 11.70
N ARG A 13 11.55 1.94 12.49
CA ARG A 13 11.59 3.34 12.00
C ARG A 13 12.91 4.07 12.28
N ASN A 14 13.89 3.38 12.85
CA ASN A 14 15.19 3.97 13.14
C ASN A 14 15.98 4.13 11.84
N LYS A 15 16.65 5.28 11.63
CA LYS A 15 17.46 5.55 10.42
C LYS A 15 18.45 4.42 10.11
N ASN A 16 19.09 3.85 11.13
CA ASN A 16 20.07 2.76 10.99
C ASN A 16 19.47 1.41 10.59
N GLN A 17 18.14 1.31 10.47
CA GLN A 17 17.42 0.06 10.19
C GLN A 17 16.56 0.16 8.92
N GLU A 18 16.64 1.27 8.18
CA GLU A 18 15.82 1.49 6.98
C GLU A 18 16.10 0.44 5.90
N ASP A 19 17.36 0.09 5.66
CA ASP A 19 17.75 -0.95 4.71
C ASP A 19 17.21 -2.33 5.11
N VAL A 20 17.15 -2.61 6.43
CA VAL A 20 16.60 -3.85 6.97
C VAL A 20 15.09 -3.88 6.81
N ARG A 21 14.41 -2.76 7.08
CA ARG A 21 12.96 -2.59 6.84
C ARG A 21 12.62 -2.82 5.36
N MET A 22 13.42 -2.25 4.46
CA MET A 22 13.28 -2.41 3.01
C MET A 22 13.47 -3.86 2.59
N SER A 23 14.55 -4.49 3.04
CA SER A 23 14.86 -5.90 2.77
C SER A 23 13.75 -6.82 3.29
N ALA A 24 13.24 -6.56 4.49
CA ALA A 24 12.14 -7.31 5.07
C ALA A 24 10.86 -7.19 4.24
N ALA A 25 10.51 -5.98 3.81
CA ALA A 25 9.35 -5.74 2.94
C ALA A 25 9.53 -6.46 1.58
N GLU A 26 10.72 -6.43 0.99
CA GLU A 26 11.00 -7.11 -0.26
C GLU A 26 10.86 -8.63 -0.14
N ILE A 27 11.52 -9.23 0.87
CA ILE A 27 11.45 -10.67 1.16
C ILE A 27 10.01 -11.09 1.43
N LEU A 28 9.29 -10.34 2.29
CA LEU A 28 7.90 -10.63 2.61
C LEU A 28 7.00 -10.56 1.37
N SER A 29 7.26 -9.61 0.47
CA SER A 29 6.57 -9.54 -0.81
C SER A 29 6.81 -10.84 -1.59
N ARG A 30 8.07 -11.28 -1.76
CA ARG A 30 8.43 -12.49 -2.50
C ARG A 30 7.79 -13.72 -1.88
N LEU A 31 7.79 -13.83 -0.55
CA LEU A 31 7.14 -14.92 0.18
C LEU A 31 5.63 -14.95 -0.07
N ALA A 32 4.94 -13.81 0.04
CA ALA A 32 3.50 -13.69 -0.17
C ALA A 32 3.06 -14.02 -1.60
N SER A 33 3.99 -14.17 -2.55
CA SER A 33 3.66 -14.60 -3.92
C SER A 33 3.07 -16.01 -3.98
N LYS A 34 3.38 -16.88 -3.01
CA LYS A 34 2.81 -18.24 -2.87
C LYS A 34 1.55 -18.20 -2.00
N LYS A 35 0.47 -18.86 -2.44
CA LYS A 35 -0.84 -18.87 -1.73
C LYS A 35 -0.71 -19.30 -0.26
N GLN A 36 0.00 -20.38 0.01
CA GLN A 36 0.19 -20.88 1.38
C GLN A 36 0.90 -19.85 2.27
N ASN A 37 1.91 -19.17 1.74
CA ASN A 37 2.62 -18.14 2.49
C ASN A 37 1.73 -16.93 2.74
N SER A 38 0.90 -16.51 1.78
CA SER A 38 -0.04 -15.40 2.01
C SER A 38 -1.01 -15.68 3.16
N LEU A 39 -1.48 -16.93 3.31
CA LEU A 39 -2.33 -17.32 4.45
C LEU A 39 -1.56 -17.23 5.77
N ARG A 40 -0.31 -17.69 5.80
CA ARG A 40 0.56 -17.60 6.98
C ARG A 40 0.87 -16.17 7.38
N VAL A 41 1.19 -15.29 6.42
CA VAL A 41 1.43 -13.87 6.69
C VAL A 41 0.18 -13.23 7.32
N ALA A 42 -0.99 -13.40 6.70
CA ALA A 42 -2.24 -12.83 7.22
C ALA A 42 -2.78 -13.53 8.48
N GLY A 43 -2.20 -14.67 8.86
CA GLY A 43 -2.48 -15.36 10.12
C GLY A 43 -1.72 -14.79 11.31
N ILE A 44 -0.64 -14.04 11.07
CA ILE A 44 0.13 -13.38 12.13
C ILE A 44 -0.69 -12.17 12.64
N PRO A 45 -0.96 -12.09 13.96
CA PRO A 45 -1.61 -10.93 14.55
C PRO A 45 -0.85 -9.63 14.25
N GLY A 46 -1.56 -8.58 13.83
CA GLY A 46 -0.93 -7.29 13.53
C GLY A 46 -0.18 -7.22 12.19
N ALA A 47 -0.17 -8.29 11.38
CA ALA A 47 0.61 -8.30 10.15
C ALA A 47 0.09 -7.32 9.09
N ILE A 48 -1.23 -7.22 8.93
CA ILE A 48 -1.84 -6.31 7.95
C ILE A 48 -1.64 -4.86 8.39
N GLU A 49 -1.69 -4.58 9.68
CA GLU A 49 -1.38 -3.30 10.30
C GLU A 49 0.09 -2.92 10.05
N SER A 50 1.01 -3.87 10.27
CA SER A 50 2.45 -3.69 10.01
C SER A 50 2.73 -3.43 8.53
N ILE A 51 2.05 -4.14 7.61
CA ILE A 51 2.14 -3.89 6.17
C ILE A 51 1.52 -2.52 5.81
N SER A 52 0.43 -2.12 6.46
CA SER A 52 -0.19 -0.80 6.29
C SER A 52 0.72 0.34 6.75
N SER A 53 1.62 0.08 7.70
CA SER A 53 2.62 1.06 8.16
C SER A 53 3.67 1.41 7.10
N LEU A 54 3.83 0.57 6.06
CA LEU A 54 4.68 0.86 4.91
C LEU A 54 4.06 1.88 3.95
N LEU A 55 2.77 2.16 4.13
CA LEU A 55 2.00 3.03 3.24
C LEU A 55 1.91 4.44 3.84
N GLU A 56 2.62 5.39 3.25
CA GLU A 56 2.64 6.80 3.60
C GLU A 56 2.27 7.63 2.36
N ASN A 57 1.27 8.50 2.50
CA ASN A 57 0.78 9.30 1.38
C ASN A 57 1.66 10.54 1.22
N THR A 58 2.28 10.72 0.05
CA THR A 58 3.18 11.84 -0.24
C THR A 58 2.44 13.15 -0.57
N ARG A 59 1.12 13.20 -0.39
CA ARG A 59 0.33 14.41 -0.63
C ARG A 59 0.53 15.50 0.43
N ASP A 60 0.96 15.13 1.63
CA ASP A 60 1.09 16.07 2.75
C ASP A 60 2.46 16.78 2.79
N SER A 61 3.46 16.30 2.03
CA SER A 61 4.78 16.94 1.98
C SER A 61 4.78 18.03 0.91
N GLY A 62 4.12 19.15 1.20
CA GLY A 62 4.18 20.40 0.43
C GLY A 62 5.51 21.16 0.61
N GLU A 63 6.60 20.48 0.97
CA GLU A 63 7.90 21.10 1.16
C GLU A 63 8.78 20.84 -0.06
N ALA A 64 8.70 21.77 -1.01
CA ALA A 64 9.82 22.05 -1.90
C ALA A 64 10.90 22.74 -1.06
N THR A 65 11.79 21.97 -0.44
CA THR A 65 13.06 22.48 0.06
C THR A 65 14.18 21.94 -0.83
N ASP A 66 14.97 22.86 -1.35
CA ASP A 66 16.02 22.68 -2.36
C ASP A 66 17.26 21.91 -1.84
N GLU A 67 17.07 20.83 -1.06
CA GLU A 67 18.14 19.94 -0.59
C GLU A 67 18.20 18.68 -1.49
N ILE A 68 18.89 18.82 -2.61
CA ILE A 68 18.78 17.97 -3.81
C ILE A 68 19.27 16.52 -3.62
N GLY A 69 20.02 16.21 -2.54
CA GLY A 69 20.65 14.89 -2.32
C GLY A 69 19.88 13.94 -1.40
N GLU A 70 19.79 14.28 -0.11
CA GLU A 70 19.29 13.37 0.93
C GLU A 70 17.76 13.25 0.92
N ASN A 71 17.04 14.34 0.60
CA ASN A 71 15.58 14.35 0.48
C ASN A 71 15.10 13.47 -0.70
N SER A 72 15.85 13.45 -1.80
CA SER A 72 15.57 12.63 -2.98
C SER A 72 15.67 11.12 -2.70
N ILE A 73 16.67 10.69 -1.92
CA ILE A 73 16.86 9.28 -1.55
C ILE A 73 15.74 8.83 -0.59
N ASN A 74 15.45 9.64 0.42
CA ASN A 74 14.36 9.37 1.38
C ASN A 74 13.00 9.26 0.67
N GLN A 75 12.74 10.15 -0.29
CA GLN A 75 11.53 10.09 -1.11
C GLN A 75 11.46 8.82 -1.97
N LEU A 76 12.57 8.40 -2.59
CA LEU A 76 12.63 7.17 -3.39
C LEU A 76 12.41 5.92 -2.53
N ASN A 77 13.02 5.87 -1.33
CA ASN A 77 12.82 4.79 -0.37
C ASN A 77 11.36 4.71 0.06
N LEU A 78 10.74 5.85 0.38
CA LEU A 78 9.33 5.93 0.72
C LEU A 78 8.42 5.40 -0.40
N LEU A 79 8.64 5.84 -1.64
CA LEU A 79 7.91 5.37 -2.82
C LEU A 79 8.10 3.87 -3.05
N THR A 80 9.28 3.34 -2.75
CA THR A 80 9.59 1.92 -2.84
C THR A 80 8.84 1.11 -1.78
N LEU A 81 8.84 1.57 -0.52
CA LEU A 81 8.08 0.95 0.58
C LEU A 81 6.58 0.95 0.30
N ASN A 82 6.03 2.07 -0.17
CA ASN A 82 4.64 2.19 -0.61
C ASN A 82 4.28 1.11 -1.63
N ASN A 83 5.12 0.99 -2.66
CA ASN A 83 4.95 -0.01 -3.69
C ASN A 83 5.00 -1.44 -3.13
N LEU A 84 5.96 -1.75 -2.25
CA LEU A 84 6.08 -3.06 -1.62
C LEU A 84 4.86 -3.38 -0.74
N GLY A 85 4.40 -2.45 0.08
CA GLY A 85 3.19 -2.59 0.90
C GLY A 85 1.96 -2.91 0.05
N LEU A 86 1.71 -2.14 -1.01
CA LEU A 86 0.60 -2.38 -1.94
C LEU A 86 0.72 -3.74 -2.64
N LEU A 87 1.94 -4.16 -2.99
CA LEU A 87 2.18 -5.46 -3.62
C LEU A 87 1.91 -6.62 -2.67
N ILE A 88 2.34 -6.52 -1.40
CA ILE A 88 2.07 -7.52 -0.36
C ILE A 88 0.56 -7.63 -0.16
N LEU A 89 -0.14 -6.52 0.09
CA LEU A 89 -1.59 -6.51 0.28
C LEU A 89 -2.34 -7.12 -0.92
N LYS A 90 -1.95 -6.76 -2.15
CA LYS A 90 -2.52 -7.35 -3.38
C LYS A 90 -2.32 -8.87 -3.45
N ARG A 91 -1.19 -9.37 -2.96
CA ARG A 91 -0.89 -10.80 -2.90
C ARG A 91 -1.74 -11.49 -1.83
N LEU A 92 -1.91 -10.87 -0.66
CA LEU A 92 -2.78 -11.36 0.42
C LEU A 92 -4.26 -11.43 -0.03
N ALA A 93 -4.74 -10.39 -0.71
CA ALA A 93 -6.11 -10.27 -1.23
C ALA A 93 -6.45 -11.25 -2.38
N ARG A 94 -5.59 -12.23 -2.68
CA ARG A 94 -5.97 -13.37 -3.54
C ARG A 94 -6.91 -14.33 -2.82
N ASP A 95 -6.92 -14.29 -1.49
CA ASP A 95 -7.77 -15.07 -0.63
C ASP A 95 -8.90 -14.19 -0.06
N HIS A 96 -10.13 -14.71 -0.05
CA HIS A 96 -11.32 -13.95 0.34
C HIS A 96 -11.37 -13.64 1.84
N ASP A 97 -10.86 -14.53 2.70
CA ASP A 97 -10.81 -14.28 4.14
C ASP A 97 -9.80 -13.16 4.44
N ASN A 98 -8.67 -13.16 3.73
CA ASN A 98 -7.70 -12.08 3.79
C ASN A 98 -8.29 -10.74 3.30
N CYS A 99 -9.13 -10.72 2.27
CA CYS A 99 -9.85 -9.50 1.87
C CYS A 99 -10.71 -8.96 3.02
N GLY A 100 -11.38 -9.84 3.77
CA GLY A 100 -12.15 -9.46 4.95
C GLY A 100 -11.28 -8.85 6.06
N LYS A 101 -10.10 -9.44 6.32
CA LYS A 101 -9.14 -8.88 7.29
C LYS A 101 -8.63 -7.50 6.86
N ILE A 102 -8.23 -7.36 5.59
CA ILE A 102 -7.78 -6.08 5.02
C ILE A 102 -8.87 -5.01 5.14
N GLY A 103 -10.13 -5.36 4.86
CA GLY A 103 -11.26 -4.44 4.96
C GLY A 103 -11.56 -3.97 6.39
N LYS A 104 -11.23 -4.78 7.40
CA LYS A 104 -11.46 -4.47 8.81
C LYS A 104 -10.31 -3.66 9.44
N THR A 105 -9.11 -3.70 8.86
CA THR A 105 -7.97 -2.93 9.36
C THR A 105 -8.26 -1.43 9.25
N LYS A 106 -8.22 -0.74 10.40
CA LYS A 106 -8.62 0.67 10.55
C LYS A 106 -7.91 1.57 9.54
N GLY A 107 -8.69 2.35 8.79
CA GLY A 107 -8.18 3.36 7.84
C GLY A 107 -7.49 2.80 6.58
N LEU A 108 -7.26 1.48 6.49
CA LEU A 108 -6.49 0.89 5.39
C LEU A 108 -7.22 1.00 4.05
N LEU A 109 -8.54 0.82 4.02
CA LEU A 109 -9.32 0.98 2.77
C LEU A 109 -9.24 2.41 2.23
N SER A 110 -9.35 3.42 3.10
CA SER A 110 -9.19 4.82 2.70
C SER A 110 -7.80 5.05 2.11
N LYS A 111 -6.77 4.59 2.81
CA LYS A 111 -5.38 4.72 2.37
C LYS A 111 -5.14 4.04 1.01
N ILE A 112 -5.70 2.85 0.78
CA ILE A 112 -5.59 2.16 -0.53
C ILE A 112 -6.29 2.97 -1.63
N ILE A 113 -7.48 3.53 -1.34
CA ILE A 113 -8.24 4.35 -2.30
C ILE A 113 -7.46 5.64 -2.62
N ASP A 114 -6.80 6.25 -1.64
CA ASP A 114 -5.94 7.40 -1.89
C ASP A 114 -4.86 7.08 -2.92
N PHE A 115 -4.20 5.92 -2.82
CA PHE A 115 -3.23 5.48 -3.84
C PHE A 115 -3.83 5.21 -5.22
N THR A 116 -5.14 5.23 -5.42
CA THR A 116 -5.74 5.06 -6.76
C THR A 116 -5.82 6.37 -7.55
N TYR A 117 -5.70 7.51 -6.88
CA TYR A 117 -5.69 8.79 -7.57
C TYR A 117 -4.34 9.06 -8.24
N ALA A 118 -4.43 9.52 -9.49
CA ALA A 118 -3.31 10.03 -10.27
C ALA A 118 -3.67 11.41 -10.80
N GLU A 119 -2.74 12.36 -10.70
CA GLU A 119 -2.87 13.66 -11.35
C GLU A 119 -2.85 13.48 -12.88
N LYS A 120 -3.62 14.31 -13.59
CA LYS A 120 -3.73 14.27 -15.05
C LYS A 120 -2.36 14.33 -15.74
N ARG A 121 -1.45 15.18 -15.23
CA ARG A 121 -0.08 15.32 -15.75
C ARG A 121 0.74 14.03 -15.66
N LEU A 122 0.62 13.27 -14.57
CA LEU A 122 1.28 11.96 -14.41
C LEU A 122 0.82 10.92 -15.45
N LEU A 123 -0.35 11.11 -16.04
CA LEU A 123 -0.94 10.19 -17.02
C LEU A 123 -0.69 10.64 -18.47
N GLU A 124 -0.61 11.95 -18.71
CA GLU A 124 -0.51 12.54 -20.05
C GLU A 124 0.92 12.86 -20.47
N HIS A 125 1.76 13.26 -19.52
CA HIS A 125 3.15 13.62 -19.76
C HIS A 125 4.00 12.80 -18.80
N SER A 126 4.43 11.61 -19.22
CA SER A 126 5.46 10.86 -18.48
C SER A 126 6.79 11.60 -18.62
N ASN A 127 6.94 12.70 -17.88
CA ASN A 127 8.17 13.45 -17.84
C ASN A 127 9.16 12.61 -17.02
N VAL A 128 10.42 12.55 -17.44
CA VAL A 128 11.39 11.54 -16.97
C VAL A 128 11.93 11.84 -15.56
N ALA A 129 11.09 12.30 -14.64
CA ALA A 129 11.45 12.41 -13.23
C ALA A 129 11.47 11.00 -12.60
N VAL A 130 12.55 10.69 -11.89
CA VAL A 130 12.82 9.35 -11.30
C VAL A 130 11.66 8.82 -10.44
N ALA A 131 10.88 9.73 -9.82
CA ALA A 131 9.75 9.39 -8.96
C ALA A 131 8.44 9.01 -9.70
N GLU A 132 8.23 9.46 -10.94
CA GLU A 132 6.96 9.25 -11.66
C GLU A 132 6.64 7.77 -11.92
N PRO A 133 7.59 6.92 -12.39
CA PRO A 133 7.32 5.50 -12.59
C PRO A 133 6.85 4.78 -11.31
N TYR A 134 7.37 5.18 -10.14
CA TYR A 134 6.97 4.61 -8.86
C TYR A 134 5.56 5.03 -8.44
N LYS A 135 5.16 6.29 -8.71
CA LYS A 135 3.79 6.78 -8.48
C LYS A 135 2.79 6.04 -9.37
N ILE A 136 3.08 5.92 -10.67
CA ILE A 136 2.24 5.17 -11.63
C ILE A 136 2.13 3.69 -11.21
N LEU A 137 3.23 3.08 -10.76
CA LEU A 137 3.24 1.71 -10.28
C LEU A 137 2.37 1.54 -9.03
N ALA A 138 2.40 2.51 -8.10
CA ALA A 138 1.55 2.51 -6.91
C ALA A 138 0.07 2.55 -7.30
N VAL A 139 -0.32 3.44 -8.21
CA VAL A 139 -1.69 3.53 -8.77
C VAL A 139 -2.13 2.22 -9.41
N LYS A 140 -1.26 1.60 -10.23
CA LYS A 140 -1.56 0.30 -10.85
C LYS A 140 -1.72 -0.81 -9.81
N ARG A 141 -0.94 -0.80 -8.73
CA ARG A 141 -1.01 -1.81 -7.67
C ARG A 141 -2.25 -1.62 -6.79
N SER A 142 -2.58 -0.38 -6.41
CA SER A 142 -3.76 -0.04 -5.62
C SER A 142 -5.05 -0.38 -6.36
N LEU A 143 -5.18 -0.04 -7.66
CA LEU A 143 -6.34 -0.43 -8.46
C LEU A 143 -6.53 -1.94 -8.57
N LYS A 144 -5.43 -2.69 -8.77
CA LYS A 144 -5.47 -4.16 -8.80
C LYS A 144 -5.83 -4.76 -7.44
N LEU A 145 -5.38 -4.16 -6.35
CA LEU A 145 -5.78 -4.55 -4.98
C LEU A 145 -7.26 -4.25 -4.75
N LEU A 146 -7.72 -3.04 -5.08
CA LEU A 146 -9.12 -2.64 -4.93
C LEU A 146 -10.05 -3.55 -5.72
N LYS A 147 -9.69 -3.89 -6.97
CA LYS A 147 -10.41 -4.88 -7.78
C LYS A 147 -10.58 -6.21 -7.04
N LYS A 148 -9.51 -6.73 -6.41
CA LYS A 148 -9.59 -7.98 -5.64
C LYS A 148 -10.52 -7.87 -4.43
N LEU A 149 -10.47 -6.75 -3.71
CA LEU A 149 -11.33 -6.51 -2.55
C LEU A 149 -12.80 -6.48 -2.96
N VAL A 150 -13.17 -5.69 -3.98
CA VAL A 150 -14.58 -5.53 -4.40
C VAL A 150 -15.14 -6.76 -5.12
N SER A 151 -14.28 -7.60 -5.71
CA SER A 151 -14.65 -8.90 -6.27
C SER A 151 -14.82 -10.00 -5.21
N THR A 152 -14.65 -9.70 -3.92
CA THR A 152 -14.97 -10.64 -2.85
C THR A 152 -16.47 -10.97 -2.86
N THR A 153 -16.81 -12.23 -2.65
CA THR A 153 -18.19 -12.71 -2.65
C THR A 153 -18.74 -12.79 -1.22
N GLY A 154 -20.02 -13.13 -1.08
CA GLY A 154 -20.68 -13.28 0.23
C GLY A 154 -20.84 -11.97 1.02
N ALA A 155 -21.09 -12.11 2.32
CA ALA A 155 -21.31 -10.99 3.24
C ALA A 155 -20.10 -10.05 3.32
N THR A 156 -18.89 -10.63 3.39
CA THR A 156 -17.62 -9.87 3.37
C THR A 156 -17.53 -9.00 2.12
N GLY A 157 -17.84 -9.57 0.95
CA GLY A 157 -17.87 -8.85 -0.31
C GLY A 157 -18.86 -7.69 -0.36
N LYS A 158 -20.08 -7.93 0.14
CA LYS A 158 -21.12 -6.89 0.24
C LYS A 158 -20.66 -5.73 1.11
N ASN A 159 -20.07 -6.02 2.27
CA ASN A 159 -19.54 -5.01 3.18
C ASN A 159 -18.38 -4.21 2.53
N LEU A 160 -17.41 -4.90 1.93
CA LEU A 160 -16.30 -4.25 1.22
C LEU A 160 -16.79 -3.28 0.14
N ARG A 161 -17.75 -3.68 -0.70
CA ARG A 161 -18.32 -2.81 -1.74
C ARG A 161 -19.01 -1.58 -1.14
N MET A 162 -19.76 -1.75 -0.05
CA MET A 162 -20.45 -0.66 0.64
C MET A 162 -19.46 0.37 1.22
N ILE A 163 -18.42 -0.09 1.91
CA ILE A 163 -17.40 0.83 2.47
C ILE A 163 -16.65 1.54 1.35
N VAL A 164 -16.21 0.80 0.32
CA VAL A 164 -15.48 1.38 -0.82
C VAL A 164 -16.32 2.43 -1.54
N SER A 165 -17.61 2.17 -1.80
CA SER A 165 -18.48 3.15 -2.45
C SER A 165 -18.68 4.39 -1.58
N GLY A 166 -18.81 4.22 -0.26
CA GLY A 166 -18.95 5.34 0.68
C GLY A 166 -17.71 6.24 0.69
N ILE A 167 -16.51 5.66 0.71
CA ILE A 167 -15.26 6.43 0.68
C ILE A 167 -15.12 7.16 -0.66
N VAL A 168 -15.31 6.46 -1.78
CA VAL A 168 -15.19 7.05 -3.13
C VAL A 168 -16.18 8.19 -3.31
N PHE A 169 -17.44 8.02 -2.89
CA PHE A 169 -18.45 9.08 -2.94
C PHE A 169 -18.04 10.32 -2.13
N THR A 170 -17.52 10.11 -0.91
CA THR A 170 -17.04 11.21 -0.05
C THR A 170 -15.89 11.96 -0.72
N VAL A 171 -14.92 11.24 -1.28
CA VAL A 171 -13.76 11.84 -1.97
C VAL A 171 -14.18 12.61 -3.22
N SER A 172 -15.15 12.11 -3.99
CA SER A 172 -15.69 12.81 -5.16
C SER A 172 -16.37 14.12 -4.77
N ASN A 173 -17.19 14.13 -3.72
CA ASN A 173 -17.91 15.34 -3.30
C ASN A 173 -16.99 16.42 -2.72
N ILE A 174 -15.91 16.05 -2.02
CA ILE A 174 -14.93 17.01 -1.49
C ILE A 174 -14.09 17.64 -2.62
N ARG A 175 -13.97 16.97 -3.75
CA ARG A 175 -13.15 17.45 -4.87
C ARG A 175 -13.87 18.41 -5.81
N GLU A 176 -15.18 18.56 -5.67
CA GLU A 176 -16.03 19.43 -6.48
C GLU A 176 -16.25 20.82 -5.85
N THR A 177 -15.59 21.14 -4.73
CA THR A 177 -15.53 22.48 -4.10
C THR A 177 -14.17 23.12 -4.29
#